data_AF-A0A924A4H2-F1
#
_entry.id   AF-A0A924A4H2-F1
#
_cell.length_a   1.000
_cell.length_b   1.000
_cell.length_c   1.000
_cell.angle_alpha   90.00
_cell.angle_beta   90.00
_cell.angle_gamma   90.00
#
_symmetry.space_group_name_H-M   'P 1'
#
loop_
_entity.id
_entity.type
_entity.pdbx_description
1 polymer ?
#
loop_
_entity_poly.entity_id
_entity_poly.type
_entity_poly.pdbx_seq_one_letter_code
_entity_poly.pdbx_strand_id
1 'polypeptide(L)'
;MQLNLILPSIYKNFLNTSVLKLDVTENKATCDNCLRSRDKRFSYTYKAHLKCCTFHPYLPNFAVGALLEENLVSPGLSKLKEKIETREFAFPVGVMAPFDYQFQFLSKEESDFGNEESLLCPYYDTTQNRCSIWQYRGVVCTSFYCRSDYGQDGLKFWAVMSDYLSYVEMALAEECLVQLDFSPRDLSDQLAYLNKHDFESAEAVQSKLATDVDKKIWNGYEDKFAFYKKCFAIIQKIDRSQFKEIIGSQGLELEKEVIDYANRR
;
A
#
# COMPACT_ATOMS: atom_id res chain seq x y z
N MET A 1 -9.37 9.42 17.31
CA MET A 1 -8.00 9.15 16.86
C MET A 1 -7.78 9.99 15.63
N GLN A 2 -6.80 10.89 15.66
CA GLN A 2 -6.51 11.75 14.51
C GLN A 2 -5.82 10.97 13.39
N LEU A 3 -6.08 11.32 12.13
CA LEU A 3 -5.51 10.65 10.96
C LEU A 3 -3.97 10.65 10.99
N ASN A 4 -3.36 11.73 11.46
CA ASN A 4 -1.91 11.85 11.63
C ASN A 4 -1.25 10.84 12.62
N LEU A 5 -2.05 10.07 13.36
CA LEU A 5 -1.58 8.99 14.26
C LEU A 5 -1.55 7.63 13.56
N ILE A 6 -2.24 7.47 12.43
CA ILE A 6 -2.28 6.19 11.68
C ILE A 6 -1.56 6.22 10.34
N LEU A 7 -1.22 7.42 9.85
CA LEU A 7 -0.38 7.62 8.68
C LEU A 7 1.10 7.73 9.07
N PRO A 8 2.04 7.35 8.18
CA PRO A 8 3.45 7.63 8.38
C PRO A 8 3.73 9.11 8.64
N SER A 9 4.75 9.39 9.45
CA SER A 9 5.13 10.75 9.84
C SER A 9 5.49 11.64 8.65
N ILE A 10 6.03 11.08 7.57
CA ILE A 10 6.44 11.83 6.37
C ILE A 10 5.29 12.60 5.73
N TYR A 11 4.05 12.10 5.82
CA TYR A 11 2.87 12.77 5.28
C TYR A 11 2.57 14.10 5.98
N LYS A 12 3.08 14.32 7.19
CA LYS A 12 2.87 15.56 7.96
C LYS A 12 3.52 16.78 7.30
N ASN A 13 4.51 16.57 6.43
CA ASN A 13 5.25 17.65 5.78
C ASN A 13 4.43 18.32 4.67
N PHE A 14 3.56 17.55 4.01
CA PHE A 14 2.92 18.00 2.77
C PHE A 14 1.40 17.78 2.70
N LEU A 15 0.80 16.94 3.54
CA LEU A 15 -0.66 16.84 3.58
C LEU A 15 -1.28 18.08 4.23
N ASN A 16 -2.49 18.42 3.78
CA ASN A 16 -3.27 19.50 4.36
C ASN A 16 -3.53 19.25 5.86
N THR A 17 -3.30 20.28 6.69
CA THR A 17 -3.54 20.19 8.13
C THR A 17 -4.99 19.80 8.47
N SER A 18 -5.95 20.21 7.64
CA SER A 18 -7.36 19.85 7.81
C SER A 18 -7.57 18.34 7.65
N VAL A 19 -6.90 17.72 6.67
CA VAL A 19 -6.90 16.26 6.46
C VAL A 19 -6.21 15.55 7.62
N LEU A 20 -5.01 16.02 8.01
CA LEU A 20 -4.23 15.41 9.10
C LEU A 20 -4.95 15.41 10.46
N LYS A 21 -5.83 16.39 10.69
CA LYS A 21 -6.58 16.54 11.96
C LYS A 21 -7.95 15.86 11.97
N LEU A 22 -8.35 15.21 10.88
CA LEU A 22 -9.63 14.48 10.84
C LEU A 22 -9.67 13.40 11.93
N ASP A 23 -10.77 13.34 12.68
CA ASP A 23 -10.99 12.28 13.67
C ASP A 23 -11.48 11.00 12.99
N VAL A 24 -10.61 10.04 12.76
CA VAL A 24 -10.91 8.81 12.01
C VAL A 24 -11.16 7.62 12.93
N THR A 25 -11.76 7.87 14.10
CA THR A 25 -12.06 6.79 15.04
C THR A 25 -13.09 5.82 14.47
N GLU A 26 -12.74 4.54 14.53
CA GLU A 26 -13.62 3.42 14.19
C GLU A 26 -13.43 2.35 15.28
N ASN A 27 -14.52 1.93 15.93
CA ASN A 27 -14.48 1.03 17.08
C ASN A 27 -15.12 -0.33 16.78
N LYS A 28 -16.08 -0.40 15.85
CA LYS A 28 -16.76 -1.66 15.49
C LYS A 28 -15.84 -2.65 14.79
N ALA A 29 -15.04 -2.18 13.82
CA ALA A 29 -14.21 -2.99 12.94
C ALA A 29 -12.73 -2.58 13.06
N THR A 30 -12.06 -3.04 14.11
CA THR A 30 -10.62 -2.82 14.32
C THR A 30 -9.82 -4.09 14.00
N CYS A 31 -8.51 -3.94 13.76
CA CYS A 31 -7.62 -5.08 13.53
C CYS A 31 -7.54 -6.03 14.73
N ASP A 32 -7.52 -5.49 15.96
CA ASP A 32 -7.48 -6.27 17.20
C ASP A 32 -8.83 -6.95 17.49
N ASN A 33 -9.93 -6.44 16.93
CA ASN A 33 -11.28 -6.92 17.18
C ASN A 33 -12.07 -7.10 15.87
N CYS A 34 -11.52 -7.92 14.98
CA CYS A 34 -12.03 -8.10 13.61
C CYS A 34 -13.52 -8.43 13.59
N LEU A 35 -14.35 -7.49 13.12
CA LEU A 35 -15.79 -7.68 13.03
C LEU A 35 -16.17 -8.79 12.05
N ARG A 36 -15.44 -8.85 10.92
CA ARG A 36 -15.70 -9.79 9.82
C ARG A 36 -15.42 -11.24 10.17
N SER A 37 -14.68 -11.53 11.25
CA SER A 37 -14.45 -12.89 11.74
C SER A 37 -15.47 -13.39 12.78
N ARG A 38 -16.40 -12.53 13.22
CA ARG A 38 -17.33 -12.87 14.32
C ARG A 38 -18.80 -12.59 14.02
N ASP A 39 -19.09 -11.63 13.13
CA ASP A 39 -20.45 -11.22 12.84
C ASP A 39 -21.10 -12.10 11.77
N LYS A 40 -22.03 -12.97 12.21
CA LYS A 40 -22.74 -13.92 11.34
C LYS A 40 -23.76 -13.29 10.40
N ARG A 41 -23.93 -11.95 10.43
CA ARG A 41 -24.78 -11.22 9.47
C ARG A 41 -24.13 -11.03 8.11
N PHE A 42 -22.82 -11.28 8.00
CA PHE A 42 -22.14 -11.36 6.70
C PHE A 42 -22.47 -12.70 6.01
N SER A 43 -22.44 -12.72 4.68
CA SER A 43 -22.67 -13.92 3.87
C SER A 43 -21.71 -15.07 4.24
N TYR A 44 -20.48 -14.71 4.62
CA TYR A 44 -19.49 -15.60 5.21
C TYR A 44 -18.59 -14.79 6.16
N THR A 45 -17.97 -15.48 7.11
CA THR A 45 -17.01 -14.89 8.06
C THR A 45 -15.58 -15.20 7.63
N TYR A 46 -14.63 -14.35 8.05
CA TYR A 46 -13.19 -14.64 7.93
C TYR A 46 -12.71 -15.55 9.06
N LYS A 47 -11.65 -16.34 8.82
CA LYS A 47 -10.89 -17.01 9.87
C LYS A 47 -10.26 -15.97 10.79
N ALA A 48 -10.41 -16.13 12.11
CA ALA A 48 -9.97 -15.14 13.09
C ALA A 48 -8.46 -14.85 13.08
N HIS A 49 -7.64 -15.84 12.70
CA HIS A 49 -6.19 -15.70 12.57
C HIS A 49 -5.73 -15.13 11.23
N LEU A 50 -6.62 -15.04 10.22
CA LEU A 50 -6.30 -14.48 8.89
C LEU A 50 -6.87 -13.07 8.69
N LYS A 51 -8.09 -12.81 9.16
CA LYS A 51 -8.78 -11.50 9.06
C LYS A 51 -8.81 -11.01 7.60
N CYS A 52 -8.77 -9.68 7.39
CA CYS A 52 -8.58 -9.09 6.06
C CYS A 52 -7.11 -9.11 5.60
N CYS A 53 -6.20 -9.76 6.33
CA CYS A 53 -4.77 -9.81 6.00
C CYS A 53 -4.44 -10.85 4.93
N THR A 54 -5.41 -11.29 4.15
CA THR A 54 -5.24 -12.14 2.95
C THR A 54 -5.13 -11.29 1.69
N PHE A 55 -4.39 -10.19 1.81
CA PHE A 55 -4.13 -9.20 0.78
C PHE A 55 -2.65 -8.80 0.81
N HIS A 56 -1.97 -8.85 -0.33
CA HIS A 56 -0.60 -8.39 -0.47
C HIS A 56 -0.62 -6.94 -0.99
N PRO A 57 -0.34 -5.94 -0.14
CA PRO A 57 -0.37 -4.55 -0.57
C PRO A 57 0.83 -4.20 -1.46
N TYR A 58 0.61 -3.30 -2.41
CA TYR A 58 1.69 -2.51 -3.01
C TYR A 58 2.26 -1.56 -1.95
N LEU A 59 3.60 -1.44 -1.94
CA LEU A 59 4.34 -0.50 -1.12
C LEU A 59 5.12 0.46 -2.03
N PRO A 60 4.85 1.78 -2.00
CA PRO A 60 5.56 2.73 -2.84
C PRO A 60 7.03 2.85 -2.44
N ASN A 61 7.89 3.22 -3.39
CA ASN A 61 9.35 3.25 -3.22
C ASN A 61 9.84 4.05 -2.00
N PHE A 62 9.23 5.19 -1.70
CA PHE A 62 9.58 6.01 -0.55
C PHE A 62 9.15 5.38 0.79
N ALA A 63 8.04 4.63 0.81
CA ALA A 63 7.61 3.89 2.01
C ALA A 63 8.54 2.70 2.28
N VAL A 64 8.99 2.02 1.22
CA VAL A 64 10.04 1.00 1.31
C VAL A 64 11.33 1.63 1.85
N GLY A 65 11.72 2.80 1.35
CA GLY A 65 12.88 3.54 1.83
C GLY A 65 12.78 3.89 3.32
N ALA A 66 11.62 4.37 3.77
CA ALA A 66 11.37 4.69 5.17
C ALA A 66 11.53 3.48 6.09
N LEU A 67 10.94 2.34 5.70
CA LEU A 67 11.06 1.07 6.42
C LEU A 67 12.53 0.61 6.52
N LEU A 68 13.34 0.90 5.51
CA LEU A 68 14.77 0.58 5.48
C LEU A 68 15.64 1.55 6.30
N GLU A 69 15.16 2.75 6.62
CA GLU A 69 15.87 3.75 7.45
C GLU A 69 15.57 3.63 8.94
N GLU A 70 14.34 3.27 9.34
CA GLU A 70 13.91 3.31 10.74
C GLU A 70 14.64 2.32 11.67
N ASN A 71 15.56 1.49 11.15
CA ASN A 71 16.24 0.41 11.89
C ASN A 71 15.24 -0.49 12.66
N LEU A 72 14.00 -0.58 12.16
CA LEU A 72 12.96 -1.40 12.76
C LEU A 72 13.39 -2.87 12.73
N VAL A 73 13.23 -3.60 13.83
CA VAL A 73 13.39 -5.05 13.84
C VAL A 73 12.02 -5.67 13.84
N SER A 74 11.51 -6.04 12.65
CA SER A 74 10.23 -6.73 12.50
C SER A 74 10.30 -7.84 11.44
N PRO A 75 9.50 -8.92 11.57
CA PRO A 75 9.45 -9.99 10.57
C PRO A 75 9.13 -9.48 9.16
N GLY A 76 8.24 -8.48 9.05
CA GLY A 76 7.87 -7.88 7.77
C GLY A 76 9.01 -7.10 7.12
N LEU A 77 9.87 -6.43 7.90
CA LEU A 77 11.07 -5.81 7.32
C LEU A 77 12.03 -6.87 6.79
N SER A 78 12.25 -7.96 7.53
CA SER A 78 13.07 -9.07 7.04
C SER A 78 12.52 -9.64 5.73
N LYS A 79 11.19 -9.83 5.65
CA LYS A 79 10.55 -10.31 4.43
C LYS A 79 10.64 -9.31 3.27
N LEU A 80 10.50 -8.01 3.56
CA LEU A 80 10.70 -6.95 2.56
C LEU A 80 12.12 -6.98 1.99
N LYS A 81 13.14 -7.11 2.84
CA LYS A 81 14.55 -7.21 2.40
C LYS A 81 14.77 -8.45 1.53
N GLU A 82 14.23 -9.60 1.95
CA GLU A 82 14.28 -10.84 1.17
C GLU A 82 13.65 -10.66 -0.22
N LYS A 83 12.49 -9.99 -0.31
CA LYS A 83 11.83 -9.72 -1.61
C LYS A 83 12.72 -8.88 -2.54
N ILE A 84 13.41 -7.88 -2.00
CA ILE A 84 14.34 -7.02 -2.75
C ILE A 84 15.54 -7.83 -3.26
N GLU A 85 16.17 -8.62 -2.39
CA GLU A 85 17.34 -9.44 -2.71
C GLU A 85 17.03 -10.53 -3.73
N THR A 86 15.85 -11.16 -3.60
CA THR A 86 15.46 -12.32 -4.42
C THR A 86 14.70 -11.94 -5.69
N ARG A 87 14.50 -10.64 -5.95
CA ARG A 87 13.77 -10.10 -7.12
C ARG A 87 12.31 -10.56 -7.14
N GLU A 88 11.71 -10.73 -5.97
CA GLU A 88 10.32 -11.09 -5.79
C GLU A 88 9.45 -9.84 -5.97
N PHE A 89 9.42 -9.33 -7.21
CA PHE A 89 8.64 -8.17 -7.63
C PHE A 89 8.97 -6.89 -6.84
N ALA A 90 10.27 -6.63 -6.68
CA ALA A 90 10.80 -5.36 -6.21
C ALA A 90 11.23 -4.50 -7.41
N PHE A 91 10.57 -3.37 -7.60
CA PHE A 91 10.75 -2.46 -8.73
C PHE A 91 11.12 -1.05 -8.23
N PRO A 92 11.75 -0.21 -9.05
CA PRO A 92 12.00 1.20 -8.71
C PRO A 92 10.75 1.96 -8.25
N VAL A 93 9.56 1.71 -8.83
CA VAL A 93 8.31 2.35 -8.42
C VAL A 93 7.82 1.85 -7.05
N GLY A 94 8.22 0.65 -6.62
CA GLY A 94 7.84 0.07 -5.34
C GLY A 94 7.88 -1.46 -5.34
N VAL A 95 7.43 -2.04 -4.23
CA VAL A 95 7.34 -3.49 -4.06
C VAL A 95 5.87 -3.91 -4.19
N MET A 96 5.60 -4.89 -5.05
CA MET A 96 4.24 -5.35 -5.35
C MET A 96 4.11 -6.86 -5.16
N ALA A 97 2.86 -7.33 -5.24
CA ALA A 97 2.59 -8.75 -5.24
C ALA A 97 3.18 -9.42 -6.49
N PRO A 98 3.80 -10.61 -6.35
CA PRO A 98 4.24 -11.39 -7.51
C PRO A 98 3.06 -11.93 -8.33
N PHE A 99 3.31 -12.31 -9.58
CA PHE A 99 2.24 -12.73 -10.50
C PHE A 99 1.50 -14.00 -10.07
N ASP A 100 2.18 -14.95 -9.43
CA ASP A 100 1.50 -16.12 -8.84
C ASP A 100 0.45 -15.71 -7.81
N TYR A 101 0.79 -14.76 -6.92
CA TYR A 101 -0.15 -14.17 -5.99
C TYR A 101 -1.26 -13.39 -6.70
N GLN A 102 -0.92 -12.51 -7.66
CA GLN A 102 -1.90 -11.69 -8.37
C GLN A 102 -2.91 -12.57 -9.11
N PHE A 103 -2.44 -13.59 -9.83
CA PHE A 103 -3.29 -14.56 -10.53
C PHE A 103 -4.22 -15.29 -9.56
N GLN A 104 -3.68 -15.83 -8.46
CA GLN A 104 -4.47 -16.51 -7.44
C GLN A 104 -5.51 -15.56 -6.82
N PHE A 105 -5.12 -14.34 -6.49
CA PHE A 105 -6.00 -13.35 -5.88
C PHE A 105 -7.11 -12.91 -6.83
N LEU A 106 -6.84 -12.77 -8.14
CA LEU A 106 -7.85 -12.38 -9.12
C LEU A 106 -8.79 -13.53 -9.50
N SER A 107 -8.33 -14.78 -9.40
CA SER A 107 -9.10 -15.97 -9.77
C SER A 107 -9.85 -16.62 -8.59
N LYS A 108 -9.73 -16.06 -7.38
CA LYS A 108 -10.35 -16.60 -6.16
C LYS A 108 -11.87 -16.45 -6.17
N GLU A 109 -12.54 -17.32 -5.41
CA GLU A 109 -13.93 -17.10 -5.05
C GLU A 109 -14.03 -16.01 -3.97
N GLU A 110 -15.18 -15.33 -3.87
CA GLU A 110 -15.36 -14.25 -2.89
C GLU A 110 -15.11 -14.75 -1.45
N SER A 111 -15.52 -15.98 -1.15
CA SER A 111 -15.37 -16.63 0.17
C SER A 111 -13.92 -16.92 0.56
N ASP A 112 -13.00 -16.97 -0.41
CA ASP A 112 -11.60 -17.31 -0.17
C ASP A 112 -10.87 -16.16 0.53
N PHE A 113 -11.29 -14.92 0.26
CA PHE A 113 -10.76 -13.75 0.95
C PHE A 113 -11.06 -13.82 2.45
N GLY A 114 -10.01 -13.79 3.25
CA GLY A 114 -10.03 -13.94 4.70
C GLY A 114 -10.14 -15.38 5.20
N ASN A 115 -10.10 -16.37 4.30
CA ASN A 115 -10.22 -17.78 4.63
C ASN A 115 -9.12 -18.67 4.03
N GLU A 116 -8.46 -18.25 2.95
CA GLU A 116 -7.35 -18.97 2.32
C GLU A 116 -5.98 -18.51 2.85
N GLU A 117 -5.22 -19.44 3.43
CA GLU A 117 -3.91 -19.15 4.03
C GLU A 117 -2.83 -18.86 2.97
N SER A 118 -3.00 -19.41 1.76
CA SER A 118 -2.14 -19.13 0.61
C SER A 118 -2.20 -17.67 0.15
N LEU A 119 -3.28 -16.95 0.48
CA LEU A 119 -3.41 -15.51 0.20
C LEU A 119 -2.87 -14.62 1.32
N LEU A 120 -2.33 -15.19 2.40
CA LEU A 120 -1.86 -14.44 3.57
C LEU A 120 -0.76 -13.43 3.18
N CYS A 121 -0.94 -12.19 3.64
CA CYS A 121 0.00 -11.10 3.43
C CYS A 121 1.39 -11.48 3.96
N PRO A 122 2.47 -11.29 3.18
CA PRO A 122 3.83 -11.62 3.63
C PRO A 122 4.32 -10.78 4.82
N TYR A 123 3.65 -9.66 5.11
CA TYR A 123 3.98 -8.76 6.22
C TYR A 123 3.13 -9.00 7.47
N TYR A 124 2.26 -10.00 7.45
CA TYR A 124 1.47 -10.38 8.61
C TYR A 124 2.28 -11.22 9.60
N ASP A 125 2.35 -10.76 10.85
CA ASP A 125 2.94 -11.52 11.95
C ASP A 125 1.86 -12.42 12.55
N THR A 126 1.94 -13.71 12.28
CA THR A 126 1.00 -14.72 12.78
C THR A 126 1.13 -14.96 14.28
N THR A 127 2.28 -14.63 14.89
CA THR A 127 2.51 -14.75 16.33
C THR A 127 1.83 -13.60 17.07
N GLN A 128 1.98 -12.36 16.54
CA GLN A 128 1.35 -11.18 17.13
C GLN A 128 -0.05 -10.87 16.58
N ASN A 129 -0.51 -11.64 15.58
CA ASN A 129 -1.81 -11.51 14.94
C ASN A 129 -2.06 -10.09 14.37
N ARG A 130 -1.02 -9.45 13.83
CA ARG A 130 -1.02 -8.05 13.35
C ARG A 130 -0.02 -7.82 12.22
N CYS A 131 -0.16 -6.71 11.50
CA CYS A 131 0.83 -6.29 10.50
C CYS A 131 2.13 -5.86 11.19
N SER A 132 3.25 -6.40 10.72
CA SER A 132 4.59 -6.09 11.25
C SER A 132 5.25 -4.86 10.62
N ILE A 133 4.61 -4.27 9.61
CA ILE A 133 4.97 -2.98 8.99
C ILE A 133 3.85 -1.95 9.18
N TRP A 134 3.07 -2.06 10.26
CA TRP A 134 1.80 -1.33 10.45
C TRP A 134 1.86 0.15 10.05
N GLN A 135 2.88 0.89 10.48
CA GLN A 135 3.01 2.32 10.19
C GLN A 135 3.06 2.63 8.69
N TYR A 136 3.69 1.77 7.89
CA TYR A 136 3.86 1.91 6.43
C TYR A 136 3.09 0.84 5.65
N ARG A 137 2.00 0.30 6.21
CA ARG A 137 1.11 -0.60 5.48
C ARG A 137 0.49 0.16 4.31
N GLY A 138 0.39 -0.48 3.15
CA GLY A 138 -0.14 0.17 1.94
C GLY A 138 -1.55 0.72 2.13
N VAL A 139 -1.90 1.70 1.30
CA VAL A 139 -3.16 2.47 1.38
C VAL A 139 -4.40 1.62 1.61
N VAL A 140 -4.58 0.53 0.86
CA VAL A 140 -5.75 -0.37 1.00
C VAL A 140 -5.90 -0.86 2.44
N CYS A 141 -4.82 -1.29 3.08
CA CYS A 141 -4.84 -1.75 4.47
C CYS A 141 -5.05 -0.61 5.48
N THR A 142 -4.72 0.62 5.09
CA THR A 142 -4.90 1.81 5.92
C THR A 142 -6.35 2.33 5.87
N SER A 143 -7.02 2.21 4.73
CA SER A 143 -8.37 2.73 4.48
C SER A 143 -9.47 1.66 4.55
N PHE A 144 -9.15 0.36 4.58
CA PHE A 144 -10.18 -0.69 4.52
C PHE A 144 -10.95 -0.86 5.84
N TYR A 145 -12.27 -0.72 5.76
CA TYR A 145 -13.21 -1.04 6.83
C TYR A 145 -14.39 -1.85 6.28
N CYS A 146 -14.61 -3.05 6.84
CA CYS A 146 -15.76 -3.90 6.45
C CYS A 146 -17.12 -3.34 6.90
N ARG A 147 -17.10 -2.49 7.94
CA ARG A 147 -18.21 -1.69 8.46
C ARG A 147 -17.62 -0.45 9.12
N SER A 148 -18.37 0.65 9.07
CA SER A 148 -18.05 1.87 9.79
C SER A 148 -19.02 2.12 10.95
N ASP A 149 -18.52 2.75 12.00
CA ASP A 149 -19.29 3.33 13.10
C ASP A 149 -20.36 4.30 12.59
N TYR A 150 -20.05 5.02 11.51
CA TYR A 150 -20.87 6.03 10.84
C TYR A 150 -21.69 5.47 9.66
N GLY A 151 -21.83 4.14 9.56
CA GLY A 151 -22.68 3.52 8.55
C GLY A 151 -22.16 3.72 7.12
N GLN A 152 -23.05 4.08 6.18
CA GLN A 152 -22.71 4.21 4.77
C GLN A 152 -21.83 5.44 4.48
N ASP A 153 -22.06 6.55 5.18
CA ASP A 153 -21.25 7.76 4.99
C ASP A 153 -19.81 7.53 5.44
N GLY A 154 -19.60 6.80 6.53
CA GLY A 154 -18.26 6.39 6.96
C GLY A 154 -17.58 5.44 5.97
N LEU A 155 -18.30 4.46 5.41
CA LEU A 155 -17.75 3.60 4.36
C LEU A 155 -17.36 4.39 3.11
N LYS A 156 -18.19 5.36 2.70
CA LYS A 156 -17.89 6.23 1.56
C LYS A 156 -16.70 7.16 1.86
N PHE A 157 -16.60 7.71 3.07
CA PHE A 157 -15.43 8.45 3.53
C PHE A 157 -14.15 7.62 3.37
N TRP A 158 -14.15 6.37 3.84
CA TRP A 158 -12.98 5.49 3.74
C TRP A 158 -12.64 5.10 2.29
N ALA A 159 -13.64 4.92 1.43
CA ALA A 159 -13.41 4.72 0.00
C ALA A 159 -12.72 5.94 -0.64
N VAL A 160 -13.24 7.15 -0.42
CA VAL A 160 -12.64 8.38 -0.94
C VAL A 160 -11.24 8.64 -0.37
N MET A 161 -11.03 8.34 0.92
CA MET A 161 -9.70 8.37 1.53
C MET A 161 -8.75 7.38 0.85
N SER A 162 -9.23 6.20 0.49
CA SER A 162 -8.45 5.21 -0.27
C SER A 162 -8.05 5.74 -1.63
N ASP A 163 -8.98 6.36 -2.36
CA ASP A 163 -8.73 6.92 -3.69
C ASP A 163 -7.69 8.05 -3.61
N TYR A 164 -7.88 8.96 -2.65
CA TYR A 164 -6.96 10.07 -2.41
C TYR A 164 -5.54 9.58 -2.06
N LEU A 165 -5.42 8.69 -1.07
CA LEU A 165 -4.11 8.21 -0.64
C LEU A 165 -3.43 7.34 -1.70
N SER A 166 -4.18 6.57 -2.50
CA SER A 166 -3.62 5.78 -3.60
C SER A 166 -3.04 6.70 -4.67
N TYR A 167 -3.77 7.77 -5.01
CA TYR A 167 -3.31 8.79 -5.94
C TYR A 167 -2.04 9.50 -5.42
N VAL A 168 -2.04 9.88 -4.13
CA VAL A 168 -0.87 10.49 -3.48
C VAL A 168 0.34 9.56 -3.49
N GLU A 169 0.17 8.29 -3.09
CA GLU A 169 1.26 7.32 -3.06
C GLU A 169 1.86 7.09 -4.45
N MET A 170 1.02 6.99 -5.49
CA MET A 170 1.50 6.83 -6.87
C MET A 170 2.21 8.08 -7.37
N ALA A 171 1.63 9.27 -7.20
CA ALA A 171 2.23 10.52 -7.66
C ALA A 171 3.60 10.78 -7.01
N LEU A 172 3.75 10.48 -5.72
CA LEU A 172 5.03 10.59 -5.02
C LEU A 172 6.03 9.51 -5.44
N ALA A 173 5.56 8.29 -5.71
CA ALA A 173 6.42 7.22 -6.22
C ALA A 173 6.98 7.57 -7.60
N GLU A 174 6.14 8.09 -8.49
CA GLU A 174 6.51 8.56 -9.82
C GLU A 174 7.46 9.77 -9.76
N GLU A 175 7.20 10.74 -8.89
CA GLU A 175 8.09 11.89 -8.68
C GLU A 175 9.51 11.46 -8.28
N CYS A 176 9.64 10.46 -7.40
CA CYS A 176 10.96 9.90 -7.07
C CYS A 176 11.68 9.36 -8.31
N LEU A 177 10.94 8.69 -9.20
CA LEU A 177 11.52 8.11 -10.42
C LEU A 177 11.93 9.19 -11.41
N VAL A 178 11.11 10.23 -11.60
CA VAL A 178 11.44 11.38 -12.44
C VAL A 178 12.72 12.06 -11.95
N GLN A 179 12.86 12.30 -10.64
CA GLN A 179 14.07 12.89 -10.05
C GLN A 179 15.31 11.98 -10.10
N LEU A 180 15.12 10.68 -10.36
CA LEU A 180 16.18 9.68 -10.47
C LEU A 180 16.43 9.25 -11.92
N ASP A 181 16.03 10.09 -12.88
CA ASP A 181 16.25 9.97 -14.32
C ASP A 181 15.55 8.76 -14.99
N PHE A 182 14.40 8.35 -14.47
CA PHE A 182 13.52 7.40 -15.17
C PHE A 182 12.64 8.13 -16.17
N SER A 183 12.56 7.58 -17.39
CA SER A 183 11.68 8.12 -18.42
C SER A 183 10.21 7.71 -18.19
N PRO A 184 9.23 8.42 -18.77
CA PRO A 184 7.83 8.00 -18.72
C PRO A 184 7.59 6.57 -19.24
N ARG A 185 8.45 6.08 -20.16
CA ARG A 185 8.38 4.71 -20.64
C ARG A 185 8.82 3.72 -19.56
N ASP A 186 9.88 4.02 -18.81
CA ASP A 186 10.34 3.17 -17.72
C ASP A 186 9.28 3.08 -16.60
N LEU A 187 8.56 4.16 -16.33
CA LEU A 187 7.41 4.15 -15.42
C LEU A 187 6.29 3.25 -15.96
N SER A 188 5.88 3.48 -17.21
CA SER A 188 4.80 2.70 -17.84
C SER A 188 5.10 1.20 -17.88
N ASP A 189 6.34 0.81 -18.16
CA ASP A 189 6.78 -0.58 -18.20
C ASP A 189 6.62 -1.24 -16.82
N GLN A 190 6.90 -0.51 -15.72
CA GLN A 190 6.72 -1.02 -14.35
C GLN A 190 5.25 -1.10 -13.94
N LEU A 191 4.44 -0.10 -14.32
CA LEU A 191 3.00 -0.09 -14.02
C LEU A 191 2.24 -1.22 -14.71
N ALA A 192 2.76 -1.76 -15.83
CA ALA A 192 2.19 -2.94 -16.47
C ALA A 192 2.25 -4.19 -15.57
N TYR A 193 3.25 -4.31 -14.69
CA TYR A 193 3.34 -5.40 -13.70
C TYR A 193 2.37 -5.22 -12.53
N LEU A 194 2.09 -3.97 -12.16
CA LEU A 194 1.19 -3.66 -11.06
C LEU A 194 -0.28 -3.85 -11.47
N ASN A 195 -0.63 -3.49 -12.71
CA ASN A 195 -2.00 -3.48 -13.22
C ASN A 195 -2.33 -4.70 -14.09
N LYS A 196 -1.62 -5.82 -13.92
CA LYS A 196 -1.82 -7.00 -14.75
C LYS A 196 -3.12 -7.72 -14.39
N HIS A 197 -3.91 -8.02 -15.41
CA HIS A 197 -5.15 -8.79 -15.27
C HIS A 197 -5.17 -10.08 -16.11
N ASP A 198 -4.42 -10.10 -17.21
CA ASP A 198 -4.29 -11.26 -18.09
C ASP A 198 -2.92 -11.93 -17.89
N PHE A 199 -2.92 -13.24 -17.63
CA PHE A 199 -1.72 -14.03 -17.31
C PHE A 199 -1.56 -15.19 -18.30
N GLU A 200 -0.36 -15.33 -18.85
CA GLU A 200 0.03 -16.56 -19.51
C GLU A 200 0.29 -17.67 -18.48
N SER A 201 0.21 -18.94 -18.91
CA SER A 201 0.40 -20.08 -17.99
C SER A 201 1.76 -20.07 -17.27
N ALA A 202 2.81 -19.53 -17.90
CA ALA A 202 4.12 -19.38 -17.28
C ALA A 202 4.15 -18.25 -16.24
N GLU A 203 3.37 -17.18 -16.45
CA GLU A 203 3.29 -16.03 -15.53
C GLU A 203 2.46 -16.35 -14.29
N ALA A 204 1.44 -17.20 -14.41
CA ALA A 204 0.57 -17.61 -13.31
C ALA A 204 1.29 -18.33 -12.16
N VAL A 205 2.54 -18.76 -12.37
CA VAL A 205 3.40 -19.38 -11.36
C VAL A 205 4.67 -18.56 -11.09
N GLN A 206 4.76 -17.35 -11.65
CA GLN A 206 5.95 -16.52 -11.56
C GLN A 206 5.98 -15.73 -10.25
N SER A 207 6.84 -16.17 -9.33
CA SER A 207 7.12 -15.46 -8.07
C SER A 207 8.25 -14.43 -8.18
N LYS A 208 9.12 -14.54 -9.20
CA LYS A 208 10.36 -13.75 -9.31
C LYS A 208 10.60 -13.24 -10.71
N LEU A 209 11.25 -12.08 -10.82
CA LEU A 209 11.70 -11.54 -12.10
C LEU A 209 12.90 -12.32 -12.63
N ALA A 210 12.94 -12.49 -13.95
CA ALA A 210 14.14 -12.94 -14.64
C ALA A 210 15.28 -11.92 -14.45
N THR A 211 16.52 -12.40 -14.41
CA THR A 211 17.69 -11.58 -14.07
C THR A 211 17.89 -10.39 -15.01
N ASP A 212 17.69 -10.62 -16.31
CA ASP A 212 17.80 -9.62 -17.38
C ASP A 212 16.69 -8.58 -17.31
N VAL A 213 15.45 -9.01 -17.05
CA VAL A 213 14.29 -8.13 -16.84
C VAL A 213 14.52 -7.23 -15.64
N ASP A 214 14.93 -7.80 -14.50
CA ASP A 214 15.25 -7.07 -13.28
C ASP A 214 16.33 -6.01 -13.56
N LYS A 215 17.48 -6.40 -14.14
CA LYS A 215 18.56 -5.45 -14.48
C LYS A 215 18.10 -4.30 -15.38
N LYS A 216 17.25 -4.58 -16.38
CA LYS A 216 16.71 -3.57 -17.28
C LYS A 216 15.84 -2.56 -16.54
N ILE A 217 14.93 -3.06 -15.70
CA ILE A 217 13.97 -2.23 -14.96
C ILE A 217 14.67 -1.29 -13.99
N TRP A 218 15.79 -1.68 -13.41
CA TRP A 218 16.53 -0.85 -12.46
C TRP A 218 17.36 0.28 -13.10
N ASN A 219 17.31 0.48 -14.43
CA ASN A 219 17.95 1.60 -15.13
C ASN A 219 19.42 1.86 -14.70
N GLY A 220 20.21 0.80 -14.57
CA GLY A 220 21.62 0.88 -14.17
C GLY A 220 21.89 1.03 -12.66
N TYR A 221 20.86 1.12 -11.82
CA TYR A 221 21.03 1.10 -10.37
C TYR A 221 21.29 -0.34 -9.87
N GLU A 222 22.45 -0.56 -9.24
CA GLU A 222 22.81 -1.88 -8.70
C GLU A 222 22.35 -2.06 -7.24
N ASP A 223 22.48 -1.01 -6.42
CA ASP A 223 22.07 -1.02 -5.02
C ASP A 223 20.62 -0.58 -4.85
N LYS A 224 19.71 -1.56 -4.86
CA LYS A 224 18.27 -1.37 -4.68
C LYS A 224 17.91 -0.81 -3.32
N PHE A 225 18.66 -1.15 -2.28
CA PHE A 225 18.41 -0.66 -0.92
C PHE A 225 18.73 0.84 -0.82
N ALA A 226 19.89 1.24 -1.35
CA ALA A 226 20.25 2.65 -1.43
C ALA A 226 19.28 3.44 -2.32
N PHE A 227 18.78 2.84 -3.40
CA PHE A 227 17.77 3.46 -4.26
C PHE A 227 16.49 3.82 -3.50
N TYR A 228 15.90 2.88 -2.76
CA TYR A 228 14.68 3.15 -1.99
C TYR A 228 14.92 4.21 -0.91
N LYS A 229 16.07 4.17 -0.22
CA LYS A 229 16.43 5.21 0.76
C LYS A 229 16.56 6.59 0.11
N LYS A 230 17.10 6.68 -1.11
CA LYS A 230 17.11 7.93 -1.88
C LYS A 230 15.69 8.42 -2.19
N CYS A 231 14.77 7.54 -2.57
CA CYS A 231 13.36 7.89 -2.78
C CYS A 231 12.75 8.50 -1.50
N PHE A 232 12.97 7.87 -0.35
CA PHE A 232 12.51 8.42 0.92
C PHE A 232 13.11 9.81 1.22
N ALA A 233 14.42 9.99 1.01
CA ALA A 233 15.10 11.26 1.21
C ALA A 233 14.61 12.37 0.25
N ILE A 234 14.13 12.02 -0.95
CA ILE A 234 13.46 12.96 -1.87
C ILE A 234 12.14 13.43 -1.24
N ILE A 235 11.26 12.49 -0.87
CA ILE A 235 9.93 12.82 -0.33
C ILE A 235 10.02 13.58 1.00
N GLN A 236 11.02 13.31 1.83
CA GLN A 236 11.23 14.03 3.10
C GLN A 236 11.40 15.54 2.90
N LYS A 237 11.92 15.97 1.75
CA LYS A 237 12.20 17.37 1.42
C LYS A 237 11.02 18.08 0.76
N ILE A 238 9.98 17.33 0.37
CA ILE A 238 8.79 17.90 -0.28
C ILE A 238 8.00 18.71 0.75
N ASP A 239 7.74 19.95 0.40
CA ASP A 239 6.83 20.81 1.15
C ASP A 239 5.41 20.80 0.57
N ARG A 240 4.49 21.51 1.22
CA ARG A 240 3.10 21.63 0.78
C ARG A 240 2.95 22.26 -0.62
N SER A 241 3.83 23.19 -1.02
CA SER A 241 3.71 23.85 -2.32
C SER A 241 4.07 22.89 -3.43
N GLN A 242 5.24 22.25 -3.33
CA GLN A 242 5.72 21.24 -4.28
C GLN A 242 4.73 20.07 -4.37
N PHE A 243 4.20 19.62 -3.24
CA PHE A 243 3.20 18.56 -3.22
C PHE A 243 1.95 18.88 -4.05
N LYS A 244 1.45 20.12 -4.00
CA LYS A 244 0.30 20.53 -4.81
C LYS A 244 0.59 20.50 -6.31
N GLU A 245 1.83 20.81 -6.70
CA GLU A 245 2.26 20.72 -8.09
C GLU A 245 2.30 19.26 -8.54
N ILE A 246 2.86 18.37 -7.71
CA ILE A 246 2.95 16.93 -7.99
C ILE A 246 1.56 16.29 -8.16
N ILE A 247 0.62 16.56 -7.24
CA ILE A 247 -0.71 15.93 -7.29
C ILE A 247 -1.69 16.61 -8.25
N GLY A 248 -1.35 17.78 -8.77
CA GLY A 248 -2.17 18.55 -9.71
C GLY A 248 -3.60 18.85 -9.22
N SER A 249 -4.47 19.22 -10.17
CA SER A 249 -5.88 19.55 -9.89
C SER A 249 -6.68 18.34 -9.40
N GLN A 250 -6.42 17.16 -9.97
CA GLN A 250 -7.12 15.93 -9.61
C GLN A 250 -6.86 15.54 -8.15
N GLY A 251 -5.61 15.54 -7.70
CA GLY A 251 -5.30 15.24 -6.30
C GLY A 251 -5.88 16.27 -5.33
N LEU A 252 -5.94 17.55 -5.73
CA LEU A 252 -6.59 18.60 -4.94
C LEU A 252 -8.11 18.43 -4.84
N GLU A 253 -8.75 17.94 -5.90
CA GLU A 253 -10.18 17.62 -5.89
C GLU A 253 -10.48 16.44 -4.97
N LEU A 254 -9.67 15.37 -5.04
CA LEU A 254 -9.75 14.22 -4.12
C LEU A 254 -9.52 14.65 -2.66
N GLU A 255 -8.54 15.53 -2.41
CA GLU A 255 -8.28 16.07 -1.06
C GLU A 255 -9.52 16.80 -0.52
N LYS A 256 -10.19 17.60 -1.37
CA LYS A 256 -11.41 18.29 -1.00
C LYS A 256 -12.55 17.31 -0.72
N GLU A 257 -12.71 16.28 -1.56
CA GLU A 257 -13.75 15.26 -1.39
C GLU A 257 -13.59 14.52 -0.04
N VAL A 258 -12.35 14.21 0.36
CA VAL A 258 -12.04 13.64 1.68
C VAL A 258 -12.56 14.53 2.81
N ILE A 259 -12.28 15.83 2.74
CA ILE A 259 -12.73 16.80 3.77
C ILE A 259 -14.26 16.89 3.78
N ASP A 260 -14.89 16.93 2.60
CA ASP A 260 -16.34 17.05 2.47
C ASP A 260 -17.06 15.83 3.08
N TYR A 261 -16.60 14.60 2.82
CA TYR A 261 -17.16 13.40 3.45
C TYR A 261 -16.84 13.31 4.94
N ALA A 262 -15.67 13.79 5.36
CA ALA A 262 -15.32 13.81 6.78
C ALA A 262 -16.22 14.72 7.62
N ASN A 263 -16.89 15.70 7.00
CA ASN A 263 -17.88 16.58 7.64
C ASN A 263 -19.31 16.00 7.63
N ARG A 264 -19.57 14.93 6.87
CA ARG A 264 -20.88 14.28 6.77
C ARG A 264 -21.05 13.09 7.71
N ARG A 265 -19.94 12.48 8.13
CA ARG A 265 -19.91 11.35 9.07
C ARG A 265 -20.29 11.80 10.49
#